data_AF-A0A550I6W6-F1
#
_entry.id   AF-A0A550I6W6-F1
#
_cell.length_a   1.000
_cell.length_b   1.000
_cell.length_c   1.000
_cell.angle_alpha   90.00
_cell.angle_beta   90.00
_cell.angle_gamma   90.00
#
_symmetry.space_group_name_H-M   'P 1'
#
loop_
_entity.id
_entity.type
_entity.pdbx_description
1 polymer ?
#
loop_
_entity_poly.entity_id
_entity_poly.type
_entity_poly.pdbx_seq_one_letter_code
_entity_poly.pdbx_strand_id
1 'polypeptide(L)'
;METNYKEKLSYRTAQKRVKDMKDFYIHLTVYLFINTAIFIVITRDVGIIRGLTDLSNYSTIFFWGIGLFAHWASVFGPNLILGKKWEEKKIKEIMEKDKRQIWK
;
A
#
# COMPACT_ATOMS: atom_id res chain seq x y z
N MET A 1 -26.60 20.44 11.66
CA MET A 1 -25.93 20.27 10.34
C MET A 1 -24.48 19.82 10.48
N GLU A 2 -23.69 20.31 11.45
CA GLU A 2 -22.28 19.91 11.63
C GLU A 2 -22.05 18.41 11.92
N THR A 3 -22.97 17.75 12.62
CA THR A 3 -22.88 16.32 12.96
C THR A 3 -22.86 15.43 11.72
N ASN A 4 -23.78 15.65 10.78
CA ASN A 4 -23.88 14.87 9.54
C ASN A 4 -22.62 15.01 8.65
N TYR A 5 -22.01 16.20 8.64
CA TYR A 5 -20.80 16.45 7.85
C TYR A 5 -19.57 15.75 8.46
N LYS A 6 -19.40 15.80 9.79
CA LYS A 6 -18.34 15.03 10.49
C LYS A 6 -18.49 13.53 10.25
N GLU A 7 -19.71 13.02 10.29
CA GLU A 7 -20.01 11.60 10.07
C GLU A 7 -19.66 11.16 8.64
N LYS A 8 -20.08 11.94 7.63
CA LYS A 8 -19.73 11.70 6.23
C LYS A 8 -18.22 11.76 5.99
N LEU A 9 -17.53 12.70 6.61
CA LEU A 9 -16.07 12.86 6.46
C LEU A 9 -15.33 11.66 7.05
N SER A 10 -15.69 11.27 8.28
CA SER A 10 -15.16 10.08 8.95
C SER A 10 -15.37 8.81 8.11
N TYR A 11 -16.59 8.64 7.58
CA TYR A 11 -16.94 7.53 6.71
C TYR A 11 -16.11 7.49 5.43
N ARG A 12 -15.96 8.63 4.73
CA ARG A 12 -15.14 8.70 3.49
C ARG A 12 -13.67 8.43 3.75
N THR A 13 -13.12 8.93 4.86
CA THR A 13 -11.72 8.66 5.25
C THR A 13 -11.52 7.18 5.55
N ALA A 14 -12.43 6.56 6.31
CA ALA A 14 -12.40 5.13 6.59
C ALA A 14 -12.52 4.30 5.30
N GLN A 15 -13.44 4.65 4.41
CA GLN A 15 -13.65 3.96 3.13
C GLN A 15 -12.40 4.04 2.23
N LYS A 16 -11.76 5.22 2.17
CA LYS A 16 -10.51 5.40 1.41
C LYS A 16 -9.39 4.53 1.97
N ARG A 17 -9.22 4.49 3.31
CA ARG A 17 -8.23 3.62 3.96
C ARG A 17 -8.46 2.14 3.64
N VAL A 18 -9.71 1.67 3.71
CA VAL A 18 -10.06 0.29 3.37
C VAL A 18 -9.75 -0.03 1.91
N LYS A 19 -10.05 0.90 1.00
CA LYS A 19 -9.70 0.76 -0.42
C LYS A 19 -8.19 0.67 -0.63
N ASP A 20 -7.42 1.56 -0.03
CA ASP A 20 -5.96 1.60 -0.15
C ASP A 20 -5.33 0.31 0.43
N MET A 21 -5.85 -0.20 1.56
CA MET A 21 -5.44 -1.51 2.10
C MET A 21 -5.77 -2.66 1.16
N LYS A 22 -6.98 -2.68 0.57
CA LYS A 22 -7.38 -3.70 -0.39
C LYS A 22 -6.49 -3.69 -1.63
N ASP A 23 -6.19 -2.51 -2.17
CA ASP A 23 -5.32 -2.34 -3.34
C ASP A 23 -3.88 -2.81 -3.04
N PHE A 24 -3.40 -2.60 -1.81
CA PHE A 24 -2.13 -3.17 -1.33
C PHE A 24 -2.15 -4.70 -1.25
N TYR A 25 -3.19 -5.31 -0.65
CA TYR A 25 -3.28 -6.77 -0.53
C TYR A 25 -3.35 -7.47 -1.89
N ILE A 26 -4.03 -6.86 -2.87
CA ILE A 26 -4.06 -7.36 -4.24
C ILE A 26 -2.65 -7.36 -4.83
N HIS A 27 -1.92 -6.24 -4.73
CA HIS A 27 -0.53 -6.16 -5.20
C HIS A 27 0.38 -7.18 -4.52
N LEU A 28 0.30 -7.31 -3.19
CA LEU A 28 1.06 -8.29 -2.42
C LEU A 28 0.76 -9.73 -2.87
N THR A 29 -0.52 -10.05 -3.08
CA THR A 29 -0.95 -11.38 -3.52
C THR A 29 -0.41 -11.70 -4.91
N VAL A 30 -0.53 -10.77 -5.86
CA VAL A 30 0.01 -10.94 -7.22
C VAL A 30 1.53 -11.08 -7.18
N TYR A 31 2.22 -10.27 -6.37
CA TYR A 31 3.66 -10.38 -6.18
C TYR A 31 4.04 -11.78 -5.67
N LEU A 32 3.43 -12.26 -4.58
CA LEU A 32 3.73 -13.59 -4.03
C LEU A 32 3.42 -14.71 -5.04
N PHE A 33 2.29 -14.61 -5.74
CA PHE A 33 1.87 -15.62 -6.71
C PHE A 33 2.86 -15.73 -7.88
N ILE A 34 3.24 -14.61 -8.49
CA ILE A 34 4.19 -14.58 -9.61
C ILE A 34 5.57 -15.07 -9.14
N ASN A 35 6.07 -14.57 -8.01
CA ASN A 35 7.37 -14.99 -7.47
C ASN A 35 7.39 -16.51 -7.15
N THR A 36 6.30 -17.04 -6.60
CA THR A 36 6.17 -18.48 -6.31
C THR A 36 6.12 -19.29 -7.60
N ALA A 37 5.37 -18.85 -8.62
CA ALA A 37 5.30 -19.52 -9.91
C ALA A 37 6.69 -19.56 -10.60
N ILE A 38 7.41 -18.44 -10.61
CA ILE A 38 8.79 -18.34 -11.13
C ILE A 38 9.71 -19.30 -10.36
N PHE A 39 9.62 -19.32 -9.04
CA PHE A 39 10.41 -20.22 -8.20
C PHE A 39 10.16 -21.70 -8.54
N ILE A 40 8.89 -22.10 -8.72
CA ILE A 40 8.52 -23.48 -9.10
C ILE A 40 9.07 -23.85 -10.48
N VAL A 41 8.96 -22.96 -11.48
CA VAL A 41 9.46 -23.21 -12.84
C VAL A 41 10.98 -23.35 -12.84
N ILE A 42 11.70 -22.44 -12.19
CA ILE A 42 13.16 -22.47 -12.10
C ILE A 42 13.66 -23.73 -11.39
N THR A 43 13.00 -24.12 -10.29
CA THR A 43 13.40 -25.34 -9.55
C THR A 43 13.17 -26.62 -10.33
N ARG A 44 12.20 -26.65 -11.26
CA ARG A 44 11.94 -27.78 -12.16
C ARG A 44 12.95 -27.88 -13.30
N ASP A 45 13.38 -26.76 -13.89
CA ASP A 45 14.20 -26.76 -15.11
C ASP A 45 15.71 -26.87 -14.85
N VAL A 46 16.24 -26.14 -13.86
CA VAL A 46 17.70 -25.94 -13.71
C VAL A 46 18.28 -26.50 -12.41
N GLY A 47 17.42 -26.99 -11.51
CA GLY A 47 17.77 -27.39 -10.15
C GLY A 47 17.95 -26.19 -9.22
N ILE A 48 17.55 -26.36 -7.96
CA ILE A 48 17.47 -25.31 -6.91
C ILE A 48 18.75 -24.45 -6.85
N ILE A 49 19.92 -25.06 -6.97
CA ILE A 49 21.21 -24.39 -6.77
C ILE A 49 21.51 -23.39 -7.90
N ARG A 50 21.25 -23.74 -9.17
CA ARG A 50 21.61 -22.90 -10.32
C ARG A 50 20.66 -21.71 -10.48
N GLY A 51 19.37 -21.95 -10.23
CA GLY A 51 18.35 -20.92 -10.18
C GLY A 51 18.54 -19.89 -9.07
N LEU A 52 19.12 -20.32 -7.93
CA LEU A 52 19.42 -19.45 -6.80
C LEU A 52 20.74 -18.68 -6.94
N THR A 53 21.68 -19.12 -7.79
CA THR A 53 22.99 -18.45 -7.97
C THR A 53 22.98 -17.27 -8.94
N ASP A 54 21.95 -17.13 -9.78
CA ASP A 54 21.85 -16.02 -10.72
C ASP A 54 21.32 -14.76 -10.01
N LEU A 55 22.23 -13.89 -9.55
CA LEU A 55 21.89 -12.61 -8.93
C LEU A 55 20.96 -11.75 -9.81
N SER A 56 21.04 -11.93 -11.13
CA SER A 56 20.17 -11.27 -12.10
C SER A 56 18.69 -11.53 -11.83
N ASN A 57 18.32 -12.76 -11.43
CA ASN A 57 16.93 -13.16 -11.16
C ASN A 57 16.34 -12.48 -9.92
N TYR A 58 17.19 -12.07 -8.97
CA TYR A 58 16.76 -11.40 -7.75
C TYR A 58 16.63 -9.89 -7.90
N SER A 59 17.24 -9.30 -8.94
CA SER A 59 17.13 -7.87 -9.18
C SER A 59 15.67 -7.45 -9.33
N THR A 60 14.87 -8.21 -10.09
CA THR A 60 13.44 -7.98 -10.28
C THR A 60 12.68 -8.06 -8.96
N ILE A 61 12.93 -9.10 -8.15
CA ILE A 61 12.30 -9.32 -6.85
C ILE A 61 12.65 -8.20 -5.88
N PHE A 62 13.91 -7.75 -5.89
CA PHE A 62 14.43 -6.68 -5.03
C PHE A 62 13.82 -5.32 -5.38
N PHE A 63 13.84 -4.91 -6.65
CA PHE A 63 13.25 -3.63 -7.07
C PHE A 63 11.73 -3.61 -6.89
N TRP A 64 11.03 -4.71 -7.22
CA TRP A 64 9.60 -4.82 -6.94
C TRP A 64 9.30 -4.87 -5.44
N GLY A 65 10.16 -5.51 -4.65
CA GLY A 65 10.08 -5.56 -3.19
C GLY A 65 10.18 -4.16 -2.57
N ILE A 66 11.06 -3.29 -3.08
CA ILE A 66 11.15 -1.89 -2.65
C ILE A 66 9.85 -1.14 -2.97
N GLY A 67 9.29 -1.32 -4.18
CA GLY A 67 8.01 -0.70 -4.56
C GLY A 67 6.86 -1.16 -3.67
N LEU A 68 6.80 -2.45 -3.37
CA LEU A 68 5.81 -3.04 -2.46
C LEU A 68 5.97 -2.52 -1.03
N PHE A 69 7.20 -2.41 -0.53
CA PHE A 69 7.50 -1.86 0.79
C PHE A 69 7.14 -0.37 0.88
N ALA A 70 7.42 0.42 -0.16
CA ALA A 70 7.01 1.82 -0.23
C ALA A 70 5.48 1.95 -0.23
N HIS A 71 4.76 1.09 -0.95
CA HIS A 71 3.30 1.07 -0.93
C HIS A 71 2.76 0.69 0.46
N TRP A 72 3.33 -0.33 1.09
CA TRP A 72 3.02 -0.71 2.46
C TRP A 72 3.24 0.46 3.44
N ALA A 73 4.40 1.12 3.36
CA ALA A 73 4.73 2.27 4.20
C ALA A 73 3.78 3.45 3.97
N SER A 74 3.31 3.66 2.74
CA SER A 74 2.30 4.69 2.43
C SER A 74 0.94 4.38 3.07
N VAL A 75 0.50 3.12 3.02
CA VAL A 75 -0.80 2.69 3.54
C VAL A 75 -0.81 2.59 5.07
N PHE A 76 0.22 1.96 5.65
CA PHE A 76 0.29 1.62 7.08
C PHE A 76 1.20 2.54 7.90
N GLY A 77 2.20 3.17 7.27
CA GLY A 77 3.18 4.02 7.96
C GLY A 77 2.57 5.20 8.71
N PRO A 78 1.51 5.87 8.23
CA PRO A 78 0.90 6.94 9.01
C PRO A 78 0.27 6.48 10.33
N ASN A 79 -0.21 5.23 10.40
CA ASN A 79 -0.74 4.65 11.64
C ASN A 79 0.38 4.15 12.58
N LEU A 80 1.45 3.58 12.01
CA LEU A 80 2.54 2.97 12.80
C LEU A 80 3.55 4.00 13.32
N ILE A 81 3.84 5.05 12.56
CA ILE A 81 4.96 5.97 12.83
C ILE A 81 4.48 7.34 13.31
N LEU A 82 3.37 7.86 12.77
CA LEU A 82 3.00 9.27 12.92
C LEU A 82 1.93 9.53 14.00
N GLY A 83 1.23 8.48 14.46
CA GLY A 83 0.29 8.53 15.59
C GLY A 83 -0.95 9.41 15.38
N LYS A 84 -1.84 9.44 16.38
CA LYS A 84 -3.14 10.16 16.32
C LYS A 84 -3.02 11.65 16.00
N LYS A 85 -1.96 12.34 16.46
CA LYS A 85 -1.73 13.77 16.20
C LYS A 85 -1.56 14.08 14.71
N TRP A 86 -0.88 13.22 13.97
CA TRP A 86 -0.75 13.39 12.52
C TRP A 86 -2.09 13.17 11.82
N GLU A 87 -2.85 12.18 12.27
CA GLU A 87 -4.16 11.84 11.71
C GLU A 87 -5.14 13.02 11.88
N GLU A 88 -5.18 13.63 13.07
CA GLU A 88 -5.95 14.84 13.34
C GLU A 88 -5.53 16.02 12.45
N LYS A 89 -4.22 16.24 12.27
CA LYS A 89 -3.69 17.28 11.38
C LYS A 89 -4.14 17.05 9.93
N LYS A 90 -4.11 15.80 9.46
CA LYS A 90 -4.49 15.46 8.08
C LYS A 90 -5.99 15.60 7.84
N ILE A 91 -6.81 15.20 8.81
CA ILE A 91 -8.27 15.42 8.76
C ILE A 91 -8.58 16.92 8.68
N LYS A 92 -7.90 17.75 9.48
CA LYS A 92 -8.05 19.22 9.43
C LYS A 92 -7.66 19.79 8.07
N GLU A 93 -6.56 19.32 7.50
CA GLU A 93 -6.07 19.75 6.19
C GLU A 93 -7.05 19.37 5.05
N ILE A 94 -7.64 18.17 5.11
CA ILE A 94 -8.65 17.70 4.15
C ILE A 94 -9.92 18.53 4.27
N MET A 95 -10.41 18.81 5.48
CA MET A 95 -11.58 19.69 5.68
C MET A 95 -11.36 21.09 5.12
N GLU A 96 -10.18 21.68 5.32
CA GLU A 96 -9.88 23.01 4.78
C GLU A 96 -9.79 23.00 3.24
N LYS A 97 -9.28 21.92 2.64
CA LYS A 97 -9.27 21.77 1.17
C LYS A 97 -10.68 21.62 0.61
N ASP A 98 -11.52 20.80 1.22
CA ASP A 98 -12.93 20.63 0.80
C ASP A 98 -13.67 21.96 0.91
N LYS A 99 -13.52 22.69 2.04
CA LYS A 99 -14.09 24.04 2.18
C LYS A 99 -13.61 24.98 1.06
N ARG A 100 -12.32 24.99 0.71
CA ARG A 100 -11.82 25.83 -0.39
C ARG A 100 -12.34 25.42 -1.78
N GLN A 101 -12.68 24.15 -2.00
CA GLN A 101 -13.26 23.69 -3.27
C GLN A 101 -14.75 24.01 -3.40
N ILE A 102 -15.48 24.11 -2.29
CA ILE A 102 -16.91 24.47 -2.29
C ILE A 102 -17.11 25.99 -2.54
N TRP A 103 -16.08 26.81 -2.25
CA TRP A 103 -16.10 28.26 -2.43
C TRP A 103 -15.45 28.75 -3.74
N LYS A 104 -15.14 27.85 -4.68
CA LYS A 104 -14.72 28.16 -6.06
C LYS A 104 -15.79 27.67 -7.03
#